data_AF-A0A8G0PE23-F1
#
_entry.id   AF-A0A8G0PE23-F1
#
_cell.length_a   1.000
_cell.length_b   1.000
_cell.length_c   1.000
_cell.angle_alpha   90.00
_cell.angle_beta   90.00
_cell.angle_gamma   90.00
#
_symmetry.space_group_name_H-M   'P 1'
#
loop_
_entity.id
_entity.type
_entity.pdbx_description
1 polymer ?
#
loop_
_entity_poly.entity_id
_entity_poly.type
_entity_poly.pdbx_seq_one_letter_code
_entity_poly.pdbx_strand_id
1 'polypeptide(L)'
;MAEALQDLLGIEQKVDATTLDYISYLAGQPVDALRSSERQLLSQASNSALLSIQSLSKKSYKAVVGSADSHASLRESIPALSGNAVQLSRLISNLDSQVEHFSTSVSKAGDNKSIARRKQVLKLLENADRLTDLMQVPTLLSSTANISPLGFSSTLDLYGHIQRLGALYPNSQLVSDVLRESEASIHRLATDLVNTLKAPNLKLAATLRTVGWLKRAIPDLVSWAPAQDMIPAVFLICRFITLAATLDALEPLRLLAEDERLSQAKPGQSRPSGQHTERFLKRFIEVFREHSFGIVSMSKSVDTNLGGTGPDSLDLLHPLPSALSTFPIHLVNMLLEPLRIYLPAVKDKVARESILTQVLYCAGSLGRLGADFGMLLAMIGVTEWVDLVKRHRLLAGRLESVIGDYR
;
A
#
# COMPACT_ATOMS: atom_id res chain seq x y z
N MET A 1 -64.44 93.52 51.10
CA MET A 1 -63.90 94.69 50.37
C MET A 1 -62.81 94.27 49.39
N ALA A 2 -61.83 93.44 49.78
CA ALA A 2 -60.80 92.92 48.86
C ALA A 2 -61.36 92.02 47.73
N GLU A 3 -62.27 91.09 48.04
CA GLU A 3 -62.92 90.25 47.00
C GLU A 3 -63.76 91.08 46.01
N ALA A 4 -64.46 92.11 46.50
CA ALA A 4 -65.23 93.01 45.65
C ALA A 4 -64.35 93.90 44.73
N LEU A 5 -63.14 94.27 45.18
CA LEU A 5 -62.14 94.96 44.35
C LEU A 5 -61.50 94.02 43.32
N GLN A 6 -61.34 92.74 43.68
CA GLN A 6 -60.81 91.70 42.78
C GLN A 6 -61.77 91.42 41.62
N ASP A 7 -63.08 91.38 41.89
CA ASP A 7 -64.13 91.30 40.87
C ASP A 7 -64.19 92.58 40.00
N LEU A 8 -63.98 93.76 40.61
CA LEU A 8 -64.04 95.04 39.89
C LEU A 8 -62.82 95.29 38.98
N LEU A 9 -61.67 94.66 39.27
CA LEU A 9 -60.44 94.72 38.49
C LEU A 9 -60.31 93.59 37.45
N GLY A 10 -61.26 92.65 37.40
CA GLY A 10 -61.33 91.60 36.38
C GLY A 10 -60.18 90.56 36.42
N ILE A 11 -59.64 90.25 37.60
CA ILE A 11 -58.52 89.32 37.74
C ILE A 11 -59.04 87.88 37.96
N GLU A 12 -59.29 87.16 36.86
CA GLU A 12 -59.88 85.80 36.88
C GLU A 12 -58.88 84.62 37.02
N GLN A 13 -57.58 84.87 37.19
CA GLN A 13 -56.57 83.80 37.28
C GLN A 13 -56.01 83.62 38.69
N LYS A 14 -55.75 82.36 39.11
CA LYS A 14 -55.21 81.97 40.43
C LYS A 14 -54.10 82.94 40.87
N VAL A 15 -54.47 83.80 41.82
CA VAL A 15 -53.62 84.89 42.30
C VAL A 15 -52.62 84.33 43.31
N ASP A 16 -51.34 84.68 43.14
CA ASP A 16 -50.25 84.28 44.02
C ASP A 16 -50.44 84.91 45.42
N ALA A 17 -50.00 84.22 46.49
CA ALA A 17 -50.30 84.61 47.87
C ALA A 17 -49.90 86.07 48.21
N THR A 18 -48.78 86.53 47.64
CA THR A 18 -48.26 87.90 47.80
C THR A 18 -49.12 88.96 47.11
N THR A 19 -49.83 88.58 46.04
CA THR A 19 -50.69 89.49 45.29
C THR A 19 -52.04 89.67 46.00
N LEU A 20 -52.53 88.62 46.69
CA LEU A 20 -53.70 88.72 47.59
C LEU A 20 -53.43 89.64 48.78
N ASP A 21 -52.27 89.53 49.42
CA ASP A 21 -51.88 90.41 50.53
C ASP A 21 -51.78 91.88 50.06
N TYR A 22 -51.24 92.12 48.86
CA TYR A 22 -51.19 93.47 48.28
C TYR A 22 -52.59 94.04 48.00
N ILE A 23 -53.51 93.26 47.42
CA ILE A 23 -54.90 93.70 47.17
C ILE A 23 -55.61 94.01 48.50
N SER A 24 -55.35 93.23 49.55
CA SER A 24 -55.89 93.50 50.89
C SER A 24 -55.37 94.81 51.49
N TYR A 25 -54.11 95.15 51.25
CA TYR A 25 -53.49 96.41 51.65
C TYR A 25 -54.10 97.61 50.89
N LEU A 26 -54.37 97.46 49.59
CA LEU A 26 -55.04 98.49 48.78
C LEU A 26 -56.46 98.77 49.24
N ALA A 27 -57.20 97.74 49.64
CA ALA A 27 -58.57 97.88 50.14
C ALA A 27 -58.67 98.66 51.47
N GLY A 28 -57.56 98.86 52.19
CA GLY A 28 -57.51 99.53 53.49
C GLY A 28 -57.00 100.97 53.48
N GLN A 29 -56.61 101.53 52.33
CA GLN A 29 -56.00 102.87 52.23
C GLN A 29 -57.00 103.96 51.78
N PRO A 30 -56.85 105.21 52.27
CA PRO A 30 -57.68 106.34 51.83
C PRO A 30 -57.38 106.74 50.37
N VAL A 31 -58.42 107.20 49.65
CA VAL A 31 -58.38 107.46 48.19
C VAL A 31 -57.29 108.47 47.78
N ASP A 32 -56.98 109.45 48.64
CA ASP A 32 -55.92 110.42 48.37
C ASP A 32 -54.51 109.79 48.40
N ALA A 33 -54.26 108.80 49.27
CA ALA A 33 -52.99 108.08 49.35
C ALA A 33 -52.80 107.14 48.14
N LEU A 34 -53.86 106.47 47.69
CA LEU A 34 -53.85 105.65 46.47
C LEU A 34 -53.47 106.49 45.24
N ARG A 35 -53.95 107.74 45.17
CA ARG A 35 -53.74 108.62 44.01
C ARG A 35 -52.34 109.23 43.94
N SER A 36 -51.71 109.54 45.07
CA SER A 36 -50.41 110.23 45.09
C SER A 36 -49.21 109.36 45.47
N SER A 37 -49.31 108.51 46.50
CA SER A 37 -48.15 107.83 47.08
C SER A 37 -48.01 106.37 46.65
N GLU A 38 -49.11 105.66 46.41
CA GLU A 38 -49.06 104.23 46.07
C GLU A 38 -48.34 103.96 44.75
N ARG A 39 -48.67 104.71 43.68
CA ARG A 39 -47.98 104.57 42.38
C ARG A 39 -46.47 104.83 42.50
N GLN A 40 -46.08 105.77 43.37
CA GLN A 40 -44.67 106.06 43.62
C GLN A 40 -44.00 104.93 44.40
N LEU A 41 -44.64 104.39 45.44
CA LEU A 41 -44.13 103.25 46.22
C LEU A 41 -44.00 101.98 45.39
N LEU A 42 -44.99 101.67 44.54
CA LEU A 42 -44.93 100.52 43.64
C LEU A 42 -43.82 100.69 42.59
N SER A 43 -43.66 101.90 42.05
CA SER A 43 -42.54 102.20 41.14
C SER A 43 -41.18 102.06 41.86
N GLN A 44 -41.09 102.44 43.13
CA GLN A 44 -39.86 102.32 43.92
C GLN A 44 -39.55 100.86 44.29
N ALA A 45 -40.55 100.09 44.69
CA ALA A 45 -40.41 98.68 45.03
C ALA A 45 -40.10 97.81 43.80
N SER A 46 -40.73 98.09 42.66
CA SER A 46 -40.38 97.43 41.39
C SER A 46 -38.97 97.80 40.96
N ASN A 47 -38.57 99.08 41.05
CA ASN A 47 -37.20 99.49 40.75
C ASN A 47 -36.18 98.85 41.70
N SER A 48 -36.46 98.74 43.00
CA SER A 48 -35.55 98.10 43.95
C SER A 48 -35.45 96.58 43.73
N ALA A 49 -36.56 95.91 43.40
CA ALA A 49 -36.57 94.50 43.02
C ALA A 49 -35.83 94.27 41.69
N LEU A 50 -35.98 95.15 40.71
CA LEU A 50 -35.23 95.08 39.46
C LEU A 50 -33.73 95.26 39.71
N LEU A 51 -33.33 96.21 40.55
CA LEU A 51 -31.93 96.39 40.92
C LEU A 51 -31.37 95.20 41.71
N SER A 52 -32.16 94.60 42.62
CA SER A 52 -31.74 93.42 43.37
C SER A 52 -31.58 92.20 42.45
N ILE A 53 -32.53 91.96 41.54
CA ILE A 53 -32.45 90.91 40.51
C ILE A 53 -31.29 91.19 39.54
N GLN A 54 -31.06 92.44 39.16
CA GLN A 54 -29.92 92.80 38.30
C GLN A 54 -28.58 92.59 39.02
N SER A 55 -28.50 92.89 40.32
CA SER A 55 -27.31 92.66 41.12
C SER A 55 -27.06 91.16 41.33
N LEU A 56 -28.12 90.39 41.58
CA LEU A 56 -28.06 88.95 41.78
C LEU A 56 -27.67 88.27 40.48
N SER A 57 -28.33 88.58 39.37
CA SER A 57 -27.98 88.08 38.04
C SER A 57 -26.54 88.46 37.67
N LYS A 58 -26.09 89.70 37.88
CA LYS A 58 -24.67 90.05 37.64
C LYS A 58 -23.70 89.24 38.50
N LYS A 59 -24.04 88.98 39.77
CA LYS A 59 -23.20 88.23 40.70
C LYS A 59 -23.20 86.73 40.40
N SER A 60 -24.32 86.16 39.99
CA SER A 60 -24.54 84.72 39.85
C SER A 60 -24.75 84.24 38.40
N TYR A 61 -24.63 85.09 37.37
CA TYR A 61 -24.92 84.69 35.99
C TYR A 61 -24.11 83.45 35.57
N LYS A 62 -22.84 83.34 35.98
CA LYS A 62 -22.01 82.17 35.66
C LYS A 62 -22.55 80.88 36.27
N ALA A 63 -23.07 80.94 37.50
CA ALA A 63 -23.65 79.79 38.16
C ALA A 63 -25.01 79.41 37.54
N VAL A 64 -25.82 80.42 37.18
CA VAL A 64 -27.11 80.20 36.51
C VAL A 64 -26.91 79.63 35.10
N VAL A 65 -25.98 80.18 34.32
CA VAL A 65 -25.63 79.66 32.99
C VAL A 65 -25.03 78.26 33.10
N GLY A 66 -24.07 78.04 34.02
CA GLY A 66 -23.49 76.72 34.25
C GLY A 66 -24.52 75.67 34.68
N SER A 67 -25.52 76.06 35.48
CA SER A 67 -26.63 75.19 35.86
C SER A 67 -27.57 74.91 34.68
N ALA A 68 -27.89 75.92 33.86
CA ALA A 68 -28.70 75.76 32.65
C ALA A 68 -28.00 74.85 31.62
N ASP A 69 -26.70 75.04 31.39
CA ASP A 69 -25.87 74.22 30.51
C ASP A 69 -25.77 72.77 31.04
N SER A 70 -25.57 72.60 32.36
CA SER A 70 -25.59 71.28 32.98
C SER A 70 -26.95 70.61 32.83
N HIS A 71 -28.05 71.34 33.00
CA HIS A 71 -29.41 70.82 32.78
C HIS A 71 -29.66 70.45 31.31
N ALA A 72 -29.18 71.24 30.36
CA ALA A 72 -29.26 70.92 28.93
C ALA A 72 -28.47 69.64 28.61
N SER A 73 -27.22 69.55 29.10
CA SER A 73 -26.39 68.36 28.94
C SER A 73 -26.98 67.11 29.61
N LEU A 74 -27.61 67.28 30.78
CA LEU A 74 -28.28 66.21 31.51
C LEU A 74 -29.56 65.74 30.80
N ARG A 75 -30.27 66.67 30.15
CA ARG A 75 -31.44 66.37 29.31
C ARG A 75 -31.08 65.55 28.07
N GLU A 76 -29.87 65.68 27.53
CA GLU A 76 -29.39 64.89 26.39
C GLU A 76 -28.73 63.58 26.81
N SER A 77 -27.93 63.59 27.87
CA SER A 77 -27.16 62.42 28.33
C SER A 77 -28.02 61.34 28.99
N ILE A 78 -29.12 61.69 29.67
CA ILE A 78 -30.03 60.69 30.25
C ILE A 78 -30.69 59.82 29.17
N PRO A 79 -31.32 60.39 28.11
CA PRO A 79 -31.83 59.61 27.00
C PRO A 79 -30.74 58.77 26.31
N ALA A 80 -29.56 59.34 26.07
CA ALA A 80 -28.45 58.62 25.46
C ALA A 80 -27.99 57.42 26.31
N LEU A 81 -27.86 57.60 27.63
CA LEU A 81 -27.53 56.53 28.56
C LEU A 81 -28.64 55.46 28.59
N SER A 82 -29.91 55.86 28.58
CA SER A 82 -31.03 54.92 28.53
C SER A 82 -31.03 54.11 27.23
N GLY A 83 -30.72 54.73 26.09
CA GLY A 83 -30.59 54.06 24.80
C GLY A 83 -29.43 53.06 24.81
N ASN A 84 -28.27 53.47 25.33
CA ASN A 84 -27.10 52.60 25.46
C ASN A 84 -27.38 51.42 26.42
N ALA A 85 -28.08 51.64 27.53
CA ALA A 85 -28.45 50.58 28.47
C ALA A 85 -29.40 49.55 27.84
N VAL A 86 -30.40 50.01 27.07
CA VAL A 86 -31.31 49.12 26.33
C VAL A 86 -30.54 48.35 25.24
N GLN A 87 -29.62 48.99 24.54
CA GLN A 87 -28.79 48.33 23.54
C GLN A 87 -27.87 47.28 24.16
N LEU A 88 -27.24 47.60 25.29
CA LEU A 88 -26.39 46.67 26.04
C LEU A 88 -27.19 45.45 26.52
N SER A 89 -28.39 45.67 27.06
CA SER A 89 -29.30 44.60 27.46
C SER A 89 -29.64 43.67 26.28
N ARG A 90 -29.96 44.23 25.10
CA ARG A 90 -30.22 43.42 23.90
C ARG A 90 -29.00 42.63 23.44
N LEU A 91 -27.80 43.23 23.47
CA LEU A 91 -26.56 42.55 23.08
C LEU A 91 -26.23 41.40 24.02
N ILE A 92 -26.44 41.58 25.33
CA ILE A 92 -26.25 40.52 26.34
C ILE A 92 -27.23 39.37 26.08
N SER A 93 -28.52 39.65 25.89
CA SER A 93 -29.49 38.58 25.60
C SER A 93 -29.20 37.84 24.29
N ASN A 94 -28.73 38.54 23.25
CA ASN A 94 -28.30 37.90 22.00
C ASN A 94 -27.06 37.02 22.24
N LEU A 95 -26.06 37.52 22.97
CA LEU A 95 -24.87 36.75 23.32
C LEU A 95 -25.23 35.48 24.10
N ASP A 96 -26.10 35.58 25.11
CA ASP A 96 -26.57 34.43 25.88
C ASP A 96 -27.25 33.38 24.98
N SER A 97 -28.11 33.82 24.06
CA SER A 97 -28.74 32.90 23.09
C SER A 97 -27.71 32.20 22.18
N GLN A 98 -26.69 32.93 21.73
CA GLN A 98 -25.61 32.36 20.90
C GLN A 98 -24.71 31.40 21.69
N VAL A 99 -24.45 31.70 22.97
CA VAL A 99 -23.69 30.83 23.86
C VAL A 99 -24.48 29.55 24.17
N GLU A 100 -25.79 29.63 24.35
CA GLU A 100 -26.66 28.48 24.53
C GLU A 100 -26.75 27.62 23.26
N HIS A 101 -26.89 28.25 22.09
CA HIS A 101 -26.81 27.57 20.79
C HIS A 101 -25.44 26.90 20.57
N PHE A 102 -24.34 27.56 20.92
CA PHE A 102 -23.00 26.98 20.83
C PHE A 102 -22.84 25.81 21.82
N SER A 103 -23.28 25.97 23.08
CA SER A 103 -23.20 24.94 24.10
C SER A 103 -23.98 23.70 23.69
N THR A 104 -25.22 23.86 23.21
CA THR A 104 -26.03 22.74 22.72
C THR A 104 -25.42 22.07 21.49
N SER A 105 -24.96 22.84 20.50
CA SER A 105 -24.37 22.32 19.26
C SER A 105 -22.95 21.77 19.37
N VAL A 106 -22.20 22.11 20.43
CA VAL A 106 -20.79 21.69 20.63
C VAL A 106 -20.59 20.85 21.90
N SER A 107 -21.65 20.63 22.70
CA SER A 107 -21.54 19.80 23.91
C SER A 107 -21.04 18.39 23.61
N LYS A 108 -20.24 17.85 24.55
CA LYS A 108 -19.69 16.48 24.50
C LYS A 108 -20.78 15.39 24.59
N ALA A 109 -21.99 15.74 25.02
CA ALA A 109 -23.10 14.81 25.22
C ALA A 109 -23.88 14.53 23.92
N GLY A 110 -23.83 15.45 22.95
CA GLY A 110 -24.45 15.27 21.64
C GLY A 110 -23.47 14.65 20.64
N ASP A 111 -23.97 13.70 19.84
CA ASP A 111 -23.23 13.03 18.75
C ASP A 111 -23.02 14.00 17.57
N ASN A 112 -22.27 15.07 17.84
CA ASN A 112 -22.09 16.19 16.93
C ASN A 112 -21.19 15.76 15.77
N LYS A 113 -21.79 15.59 14.59
CA LYS A 113 -21.11 15.19 13.34
C LYS A 113 -19.88 16.06 13.04
N SER A 114 -19.90 17.34 13.42
CA SER A 114 -18.77 18.27 13.24
C SER A 114 -17.57 17.94 14.12
N ILE A 115 -17.79 17.62 15.41
CA ILE A 115 -16.73 17.22 16.35
C ILE A 115 -16.22 15.82 15.99
N ALA A 116 -17.12 14.89 15.63
CA ALA A 116 -16.74 13.58 15.15
C ALA A 116 -15.88 13.67 13.88
N ARG A 117 -16.29 14.49 12.91
CA ARG A 117 -15.49 14.78 11.70
C ARG A 117 -14.16 15.44 12.03
N ARG A 118 -14.12 16.43 12.94
CA ARG A 118 -12.85 17.05 13.36
C ARG A 118 -11.92 16.04 14.02
N LYS A 119 -12.44 15.17 14.89
CA LYS A 119 -11.67 14.07 15.49
C LYS A 119 -11.16 13.09 14.43
N GLN A 120 -11.98 12.73 13.45
CA GLN A 120 -11.55 11.88 12.32
C GLN A 120 -10.43 12.54 11.49
N VAL A 121 -10.58 13.83 11.17
CA VAL A 121 -9.58 14.59 10.41
C VAL A 121 -8.27 14.71 11.19
N LEU A 122 -8.33 14.97 12.51
CA LEU A 122 -7.13 15.01 13.35
C LEU A 122 -6.43 13.66 13.41
N LYS A 123 -7.17 12.56 13.58
CA LYS A 123 -6.60 11.20 13.51
C LYS A 123 -5.96 10.90 12.15
N LEU A 124 -6.58 11.37 11.07
CA LEU A 124 -6.03 11.21 9.72
C LEU A 124 -4.76 12.03 9.54
N LEU A 125 -4.73 13.27 10.05
CA LEU A 125 -3.55 14.13 10.00
C LEU A 125 -2.38 13.53 10.80
N GLU A 126 -2.64 12.99 11.99
CA GLU A 126 -1.63 12.31 12.81
C GLU A 126 -1.04 11.07 12.15
N ASN A 127 -1.81 10.37 11.31
CA ASN A 127 -1.38 9.15 10.63
C ASN A 127 -1.09 9.38 9.13
N ALA A 128 -1.08 10.62 8.65
CA ALA A 128 -0.95 10.94 7.22
C ALA A 128 0.39 10.46 6.66
N ASP A 129 1.48 10.62 7.42
CA ASP A 129 2.81 10.15 7.02
C ASP A 129 2.84 8.63 6.87
N ARG A 130 2.25 7.89 7.82
CA ARG A 130 2.19 6.42 7.78
C ARG A 130 1.35 5.90 6.61
N LEU A 131 0.27 6.58 6.28
CA LEU A 131 -0.56 6.26 5.11
C LEU A 131 0.20 6.55 3.80
N THR A 132 0.99 7.62 3.79
CA THR A 132 1.85 7.97 2.66
C THR A 132 2.94 6.93 2.47
N ASP A 133 3.61 6.51 3.56
CA ASP A 133 4.59 5.43 3.53
C ASP A 133 3.96 4.13 3.00
N LEU A 134 2.74 3.79 3.44
CA LEU A 134 2.01 2.63 2.95
C LEU A 134 1.75 2.69 1.44
N MET A 135 1.37 3.86 0.91
CA MET A 135 1.18 4.07 -0.52
C MET A 135 2.49 4.03 -1.32
N GLN A 136 3.64 4.27 -0.68
CA GLN A 136 4.95 4.16 -1.34
C GLN A 136 5.44 2.71 -1.44
N VAL A 137 4.94 1.79 -0.61
CA VAL A 137 5.43 0.39 -0.57
C VAL A 137 5.35 -0.32 -1.93
N PRO A 138 4.26 -0.23 -2.73
CA PRO A 138 4.21 -0.84 -4.06
C PRO A 138 5.32 -0.32 -5.00
N THR A 139 5.60 0.98 -4.95
CA THR A 139 6.68 1.57 -5.75
C THR A 139 8.05 1.06 -5.29
N LEU A 140 8.26 0.92 -3.99
CA LEU A 140 9.48 0.33 -3.42
C LEU A 140 9.63 -1.13 -3.84
N LEU A 141 8.57 -1.93 -3.78
CA LEU A 141 8.54 -3.31 -4.26
C LEU A 141 8.96 -3.41 -5.73
N SER A 142 8.40 -2.55 -6.58
CA SER A 142 8.74 -2.54 -8.00
C SER A 142 10.22 -2.18 -8.25
N SER A 143 10.77 -1.26 -7.44
CA SER A 143 12.17 -0.85 -7.50
C SER A 143 13.11 -1.95 -7.01
N THR A 144 12.81 -2.58 -5.87
CA THR A 144 13.62 -3.68 -5.34
C THR A 144 13.56 -4.93 -6.20
N ALA A 145 12.42 -5.20 -6.84
CA ALA A 145 12.29 -6.31 -7.79
C ALA A 145 13.23 -6.16 -9.00
N ASN A 146 13.47 -4.92 -9.46
CA ASN A 146 14.41 -4.67 -10.56
C ASN A 146 15.88 -4.91 -10.18
N ILE A 147 16.23 -4.88 -8.88
CA ILE A 147 17.59 -5.12 -8.40
C ILE A 147 17.82 -6.63 -8.25
N SER A 148 17.92 -7.33 -9.38
CA SER A 148 18.22 -8.76 -9.42
C SER A 148 19.72 -9.04 -9.18
N PRO A 149 20.14 -10.01 -8.33
CA PRO A 149 19.36 -10.89 -7.44
C PRO A 149 19.32 -10.42 -5.96
N LEU A 150 19.93 -9.28 -5.63
CA LEU A 150 20.10 -8.81 -4.25
C LEU A 150 18.77 -8.34 -3.62
N GLY A 151 17.84 -7.83 -4.42
CA GLY A 151 16.56 -7.29 -3.99
C GLY A 151 15.43 -8.33 -3.85
N PHE A 152 15.65 -9.60 -4.22
CA PHE A 152 14.60 -10.61 -4.17
C PHE A 152 14.14 -10.94 -2.74
N SER A 153 15.06 -11.03 -1.78
CA SER A 153 14.70 -11.28 -0.39
C SER A 153 13.89 -10.13 0.20
N SER A 154 14.36 -8.90 0.02
CA SER A 154 13.68 -7.70 0.54
C SER A 154 12.31 -7.50 -0.08
N THR A 155 12.16 -7.77 -1.39
CA THR A 155 10.87 -7.74 -2.08
C THR A 155 9.88 -8.74 -1.46
N LEU A 156 10.32 -9.97 -1.18
CA LEU A 156 9.47 -10.98 -0.54
C LEU A 156 9.14 -10.65 0.92
N ASP A 157 10.06 -10.03 1.66
CA ASP A 157 9.83 -9.59 3.04
C ASP A 157 8.80 -8.44 3.10
N LEU A 158 8.92 -7.46 2.19
CA LEU A 158 7.96 -6.36 2.05
C LEU A 158 6.57 -6.85 1.64
N TYR A 159 6.50 -7.78 0.69
CA TYR A 159 5.23 -8.38 0.28
C TYR A 159 4.57 -9.16 1.42
N GLY A 160 5.34 -9.96 2.16
CA GLY A 160 4.82 -10.65 3.35
C GLY A 160 4.30 -9.69 4.42
N HIS A 161 4.88 -8.50 4.56
CA HIS A 161 4.35 -7.45 5.43
C HIS A 161 2.99 -6.92 4.93
N ILE A 162 2.84 -6.64 3.63
CA ILE A 162 1.59 -6.17 3.03
C ILE A 162 0.47 -7.20 3.15
N GLN A 163 0.78 -8.49 2.99
CA GLN A 163 -0.19 -9.56 3.19
C GLN A 163 -0.67 -9.64 4.64
N ARG A 164 0.24 -9.53 5.61
CA ARG A 164 -0.13 -9.45 7.03
C ARG A 164 -1.01 -8.23 7.29
N LEU A 165 -0.71 -7.10 6.66
CA LEU A 165 -1.54 -5.91 6.74
C LEU A 165 -2.94 -6.14 6.15
N GLY A 166 -3.03 -6.84 5.01
CA GLY A 166 -4.30 -7.26 4.40
C GLY A 166 -5.14 -8.17 5.31
N ALA A 167 -4.48 -9.10 6.02
CA ALA A 167 -5.14 -9.97 7.00
C ALA A 167 -5.61 -9.22 8.24
N LEU A 168 -4.86 -8.20 8.70
CA LEU A 168 -5.22 -7.37 9.86
C LEU A 168 -6.34 -6.36 9.55
N TYR A 169 -6.42 -5.87 8.32
CA TYR A 169 -7.35 -4.81 7.91
C TYR A 169 -8.15 -5.16 6.63
N PRO A 170 -8.98 -6.22 6.65
CA PRO A 170 -9.70 -6.69 5.46
C PRO A 170 -10.75 -5.70 4.93
N ASN A 171 -11.25 -4.81 5.78
CA ASN A 171 -12.29 -3.84 5.41
C ASN A 171 -11.72 -2.54 4.80
N SER A 172 -10.39 -2.39 4.72
CA SER A 172 -9.75 -1.17 4.21
C SER A 172 -9.53 -1.26 2.70
N GLN A 173 -10.19 -0.38 1.94
CA GLN A 173 -10.01 -0.28 0.49
C GLN A 173 -8.56 0.06 0.11
N LEU A 174 -7.92 0.97 0.86
CA LEU A 174 -6.53 1.36 0.61
C LEU A 174 -5.57 0.16 0.70
N VAL A 175 -5.75 -0.69 1.71
CA VAL A 175 -4.90 -1.88 1.89
C VAL A 175 -5.16 -2.89 0.78
N SER A 176 -6.43 -3.06 0.37
CA SER A 176 -6.77 -3.93 -0.76
C SER A 176 -6.15 -3.45 -2.08
N ASP A 177 -6.12 -2.14 -2.34
CA ASP A 177 -5.49 -1.58 -3.54
C ASP A 177 -3.97 -1.74 -3.52
N VAL A 178 -3.33 -1.45 -2.38
CA VAL A 178 -1.89 -1.64 -2.18
C VAL A 178 -1.51 -3.11 -2.35
N LEU A 179 -2.32 -4.04 -1.84
CA LEU A 179 -2.10 -5.48 -1.98
C LEU A 179 -2.20 -5.90 -3.45
N ARG A 180 -3.25 -5.47 -4.17
CA ARG A 180 -3.44 -5.74 -5.60
C ARG A 180 -2.29 -5.21 -6.47
N GLU A 181 -1.80 -4.01 -6.20
CA GLU A 181 -0.64 -3.45 -6.93
C GLU A 181 0.65 -4.21 -6.62
N SER A 182 0.80 -4.67 -5.38
CA SER A 182 1.95 -5.46 -4.94
C SER A 182 1.98 -6.86 -5.56
N GLU A 183 0.82 -7.50 -5.75
CA GLU A 183 0.68 -8.79 -6.43
C GLU A 183 1.26 -8.74 -7.86
N ALA A 184 1.01 -7.67 -8.61
CA ALA A 184 1.57 -7.50 -9.95
C ALA A 184 3.12 -7.50 -9.94
N SER A 185 3.73 -6.90 -8.91
CA SER A 185 5.18 -6.90 -8.73
C SER A 185 5.72 -8.30 -8.38
N ILE A 186 4.99 -9.08 -7.59
CA ILE A 186 5.35 -10.47 -7.26
C ILE A 186 5.20 -11.40 -8.47
N HIS A 187 4.17 -11.23 -9.30
CA HIS A 187 4.03 -11.97 -10.56
C HIS A 187 5.23 -11.73 -11.50
N ARG A 188 5.69 -10.48 -11.58
CA ARG A 188 6.90 -10.13 -12.35
C ARG A 188 8.14 -10.80 -11.76
N LEU A 189 8.33 -10.72 -10.45
CA LEU A 189 9.42 -11.40 -9.74
C LEU A 189 9.42 -12.91 -9.99
N ALA A 190 8.24 -13.55 -9.92
CA ALA A 190 8.10 -14.98 -10.19
C ALA A 190 8.51 -15.34 -11.63
N THR A 191 8.16 -14.48 -12.60
CA THR A 191 8.58 -14.63 -14.00
C THR A 191 10.10 -14.54 -14.14
N ASP A 192 10.74 -13.59 -13.47
CA ASP A 192 12.19 -13.42 -13.48
C ASP A 192 12.92 -14.59 -12.80
N LEU A 193 12.37 -15.13 -11.71
CA LEU A 193 12.88 -16.34 -11.06
C LEU A 193 12.77 -17.57 -11.97
N VAL A 194 11.64 -17.73 -12.68
CA VAL A 194 11.45 -18.81 -13.67
C VAL A 194 12.44 -18.67 -14.82
N ASN A 195 12.68 -17.45 -15.32
CA ASN A 195 13.69 -17.20 -16.35
C ASN A 195 15.11 -17.51 -15.85
N THR A 196 15.41 -17.21 -14.59
CA THR A 196 16.68 -17.56 -13.96
C THR A 196 16.85 -19.09 -13.85
N LEU A 197 15.77 -19.82 -13.55
CA LEU A 197 15.78 -21.30 -13.54
C LEU A 197 16.01 -21.91 -14.93
N LYS A 198 15.60 -21.24 -16.00
CA LYS A 198 15.84 -21.69 -17.39
C LYS A 198 17.27 -21.46 -17.87
N ALA A 199 18.11 -20.75 -17.11
CA ALA A 199 19.50 -20.50 -17.50
C ALA A 199 20.32 -21.80 -17.57
N PRO A 200 21.15 -21.99 -18.62
CA PRO A 200 21.87 -23.25 -18.88
C PRO A 200 22.95 -23.58 -17.86
N ASN A 201 23.63 -22.57 -17.29
CA ASN A 201 24.79 -22.77 -16.41
C ASN A 201 24.46 -22.55 -14.92
N LEU A 202 23.30 -23.00 -14.44
CA LEU A 202 22.90 -22.74 -13.06
C LEU A 202 23.64 -23.67 -12.08
N LYS A 203 24.38 -23.06 -11.14
CA LYS A 203 25.04 -23.77 -10.04
C LYS A 203 24.02 -24.16 -8.96
N LEU A 204 24.24 -25.30 -8.28
CA LEU A 204 23.36 -25.82 -7.23
C LEU A 204 22.99 -24.79 -6.15
N ALA A 205 23.96 -24.01 -5.65
CA ALA A 205 23.70 -22.97 -4.66
C ALA A 205 22.82 -21.82 -5.17
N ALA A 206 22.86 -21.50 -6.47
CA ALA A 206 21.96 -20.54 -7.08
C ALA A 206 20.57 -21.17 -7.26
N THR A 207 20.50 -22.43 -7.70
CA THR A 207 19.25 -23.21 -7.81
C THR A 207 18.49 -23.23 -6.50
N LEU A 208 19.13 -23.64 -5.41
CA LEU A 208 18.48 -23.75 -4.10
C LEU A 208 17.96 -22.40 -3.60
N ARG A 209 18.70 -21.31 -3.83
CA ARG A 209 18.22 -19.95 -3.50
C ARG A 209 17.02 -19.54 -4.32
N THR A 210 17.08 -19.73 -5.65
CA THR A 210 15.96 -19.39 -6.55
C THR A 210 14.71 -20.19 -6.24
N VAL A 211 14.85 -21.48 -5.93
CA VAL A 211 13.75 -22.34 -5.50
C VAL A 211 13.22 -21.95 -4.13
N GLY A 212 14.11 -21.54 -3.20
CA GLY A 212 13.71 -21.01 -1.90
C GLY A 212 12.90 -19.71 -1.99
N TRP A 213 13.27 -18.80 -2.88
CA TRP A 213 12.49 -17.59 -3.18
C TRP A 213 11.15 -17.94 -3.84
N LEU A 214 11.16 -18.88 -4.79
CA LEU A 214 9.95 -19.35 -5.45
C LEU A 214 8.98 -20.03 -4.46
N LYS A 215 9.51 -20.79 -3.49
CA LYS A 215 8.72 -21.40 -2.40
C LYS A 215 7.99 -20.35 -1.57
N ARG A 216 8.61 -19.20 -1.35
CA ARG A 216 8.01 -18.09 -0.59
C ARG A 216 6.96 -17.33 -1.41
N ALA A 217 7.06 -17.31 -2.74
CA ALA A 217 6.15 -16.57 -3.62
C ALA A 217 4.95 -17.39 -4.12
N ILE A 218 5.12 -18.70 -4.37
CA ILE A 218 4.09 -19.56 -4.99
C ILE A 218 2.81 -19.76 -4.17
N PRO A 219 2.86 -20.01 -2.84
CA PRO A 219 1.65 -20.24 -2.04
C PRO A 219 0.63 -19.10 -2.18
N ASP A 220 1.13 -17.90 -2.42
CA ASP A 220 0.33 -16.68 -2.58
C ASP A 220 -0.24 -16.51 -4.00
N LEU A 221 0.44 -17.05 -5.01
CA LEU A 221 0.04 -16.94 -6.42
C LEU A 221 -0.88 -18.07 -6.87
N VAL A 222 -0.78 -19.24 -6.22
CA VAL A 222 -1.48 -20.47 -6.62
C VAL A 222 -2.10 -21.14 -5.38
N SER A 223 -3.33 -20.74 -5.06
CA SER A 223 -4.10 -21.26 -3.92
C SER A 223 -4.69 -22.67 -4.15
N TRP A 224 -4.68 -23.19 -5.38
CA TRP A 224 -5.40 -24.43 -5.74
C TRP A 224 -4.55 -25.70 -5.65
N ALA A 225 -3.24 -25.60 -5.40
CA ALA A 225 -2.35 -26.76 -5.30
C ALA A 225 -1.38 -26.62 -4.12
N PRO A 226 -1.06 -27.74 -3.42
CA PRO A 226 -0.02 -27.72 -2.41
C PRO A 226 1.32 -27.35 -3.04
N ALA A 227 1.96 -26.29 -2.52
CA ALA A 227 3.22 -25.76 -3.06
C ALA A 227 4.35 -26.82 -3.08
N GLN A 228 4.24 -27.86 -2.25
CA GLN A 228 5.20 -28.97 -2.14
C GLN A 228 5.34 -29.76 -3.45
N ASP A 229 4.25 -29.99 -4.17
CA ASP A 229 4.28 -30.75 -5.44
C ASP A 229 4.54 -29.84 -6.64
N MET A 230 4.09 -28.58 -6.56
CA MET A 230 4.20 -27.63 -7.66
C MET A 230 5.64 -27.17 -7.89
N ILE A 231 6.41 -26.89 -6.83
CA ILE A 231 7.76 -26.35 -6.97
C ILE A 231 8.72 -27.33 -7.67
N PRO A 232 8.79 -28.63 -7.29
CA PRO A 232 9.61 -29.60 -8.01
C PRO A 232 9.15 -29.77 -9.47
N ALA A 233 7.85 -29.74 -9.74
CA ALA A 233 7.33 -29.83 -11.11
C ALA A 233 7.74 -28.62 -11.96
N VAL A 234 7.60 -27.39 -11.44
CA VAL A 234 8.05 -26.16 -12.13
C VAL A 234 9.56 -26.19 -12.37
N PHE A 235 10.34 -26.65 -11.39
CA PHE A 235 11.78 -26.84 -11.54
C PHE A 235 12.11 -27.81 -12.68
N LEU A 236 11.47 -28.99 -12.70
CA LEU A 236 11.66 -30.00 -13.74
C LEU A 236 11.28 -29.46 -15.13
N ILE A 237 10.14 -28.78 -15.25
CA ILE A 237 9.69 -28.20 -16.52
C ILE A 237 10.69 -27.16 -17.03
N CYS A 238 11.12 -26.23 -16.18
CA CYS A 238 12.09 -25.20 -16.57
C CYS A 238 13.40 -25.83 -17.06
N ARG A 239 13.87 -26.85 -16.34
CA ARG A 239 15.09 -27.58 -16.67
C ARG A 239 14.96 -28.42 -17.92
N PHE A 240 13.80 -29.03 -18.13
CA PHE A 240 13.49 -29.79 -19.32
C PHE A 240 13.44 -28.89 -20.56
N ILE A 241 12.86 -27.69 -20.44
CA ILE A 241 12.87 -26.69 -21.52
C ILE A 241 14.31 -26.32 -21.89
N THR A 242 15.19 -26.14 -20.90
CA THR A 242 16.62 -25.88 -21.15
C THR A 242 17.30 -27.05 -21.85
N LEU A 243 17.05 -28.30 -21.40
CA LEU A 243 17.56 -29.51 -22.04
C LEU A 243 17.07 -29.64 -23.49
N ALA A 244 15.78 -29.43 -23.72
CA ALA A 244 15.19 -29.49 -25.06
C ALA A 244 15.84 -28.45 -25.97
N ALA A 245 16.00 -27.20 -25.50
CA ALA A 245 16.66 -26.15 -26.27
C ALA A 245 18.14 -26.46 -26.58
N THR A 246 18.88 -27.09 -25.66
CA THR A 246 20.27 -27.49 -25.92
C THR A 246 20.39 -28.70 -26.84
N LEU A 247 19.40 -29.60 -26.84
CA LEU A 247 19.31 -30.69 -27.81
C LEU A 247 18.86 -30.21 -29.19
N ASP A 248 17.94 -29.25 -29.27
CA ASP A 248 17.52 -28.61 -30.52
C ASP A 248 18.67 -27.85 -31.18
N ALA A 249 19.63 -27.32 -30.40
CA ALA A 249 20.85 -26.75 -30.95
C ALA A 249 21.73 -27.77 -31.71
N LEU A 250 21.51 -29.08 -31.51
CA LEU A 250 22.17 -30.16 -32.26
C LEU A 250 21.45 -30.49 -33.58
N GLU A 251 20.35 -29.81 -33.91
CA GLU A 251 19.59 -30.03 -35.14
C GLU A 251 20.45 -30.03 -36.42
N PRO A 252 21.44 -29.13 -36.60
CA PRO A 252 22.31 -29.19 -37.78
C PRO A 252 23.08 -30.52 -37.91
N LEU A 253 23.55 -31.08 -36.79
CA LEU A 253 24.22 -32.39 -36.78
C LEU A 253 23.24 -33.53 -37.02
N ARG A 254 22.02 -33.40 -36.51
CA ARG A 254 20.93 -34.35 -36.74
C ARG A 254 20.58 -34.43 -38.23
N LEU A 255 20.43 -33.30 -38.91
CA LEU A 255 20.14 -33.26 -40.35
C LEU A 255 21.23 -33.94 -41.19
N LEU A 256 22.50 -33.74 -40.83
CA LEU A 256 23.62 -34.42 -41.49
C LEU A 256 23.61 -35.94 -41.25
N ALA A 257 23.28 -36.38 -40.03
CA ALA A 257 23.11 -37.78 -39.71
C ALA A 257 21.91 -38.40 -40.47
N GLU A 258 20.82 -37.66 -40.60
CA GLU A 258 19.62 -38.10 -41.30
C GLU A 258 19.85 -38.22 -42.82
N ASP A 259 20.53 -37.26 -43.45
CA ASP A 259 20.91 -37.34 -44.87
C ASP A 259 21.85 -38.52 -45.14
N GLU A 260 22.80 -38.77 -44.23
CA GLU A 260 23.68 -39.95 -44.28
C GLU A 260 22.87 -41.25 -44.17
N ARG A 261 21.92 -41.33 -43.23
CA ARG A 261 21.04 -42.49 -43.02
C ARG A 261 20.16 -42.78 -44.24
N LEU A 262 19.53 -41.75 -44.81
CA LEU A 262 18.69 -41.87 -46.02
C LEU A 262 19.51 -42.24 -47.25
N SER A 263 20.74 -41.72 -47.36
CA SER A 263 21.67 -42.06 -48.44
C SER A 263 22.15 -43.51 -48.35
N GLN A 264 22.37 -44.04 -47.14
CA GLN A 264 22.74 -45.45 -46.94
C GLN A 264 21.62 -46.44 -47.28
N ALA A 265 20.35 -46.03 -47.26
CA ALA A 265 19.22 -46.86 -47.66
C ALA A 265 19.10 -47.02 -49.19
N LYS A 266 19.80 -46.19 -49.99
CA LYS A 266 19.81 -46.28 -51.46
C LYS A 266 20.93 -47.21 -51.94
N PRO A 267 20.63 -48.32 -52.63
CA PRO A 267 21.66 -49.22 -53.14
C PRO A 267 22.45 -48.56 -54.28
N GLY A 268 23.78 -48.41 -54.12
CA GLY A 268 24.69 -48.05 -55.23
C GLY A 268 25.67 -46.89 -55.00
N GLN A 269 25.62 -46.15 -53.88
CA GLN A 269 26.59 -45.07 -53.61
C GLN A 269 27.40 -45.35 -52.34
N SER A 270 28.69 -45.67 -52.51
CA SER A 270 29.66 -45.81 -51.42
C SER A 270 30.13 -44.42 -50.98
N ARG A 271 29.39 -43.81 -50.06
CA ARG A 271 29.81 -42.58 -49.34
C ARG A 271 30.42 -42.96 -47.97
N PRO A 272 31.23 -42.07 -47.37
CA PRO A 272 31.87 -42.33 -46.09
C PRO A 272 30.86 -42.79 -45.04
N SER A 273 31.28 -43.83 -44.31
CA SER A 273 30.44 -44.71 -43.50
C SER A 273 30.17 -44.15 -42.12
N GLY A 274 28.95 -43.69 -41.85
CA GLY A 274 28.40 -43.46 -40.51
C GLY A 274 29.08 -42.40 -39.65
N GLN A 275 29.99 -41.59 -40.20
CA GLN A 275 30.83 -40.67 -39.43
C GLN A 275 30.05 -39.46 -38.91
N HIS A 276 29.09 -38.95 -39.68
CA HIS A 276 28.25 -37.83 -39.24
C HIS A 276 27.26 -38.31 -38.19
N THR A 277 26.71 -39.51 -38.38
CA THR A 277 25.85 -40.21 -37.43
C THR A 277 26.57 -40.49 -36.11
N GLU A 278 27.83 -40.94 -36.16
CA GLU A 278 28.67 -41.14 -34.99
C GLU A 278 28.91 -39.83 -34.22
N ARG A 279 29.29 -38.75 -34.92
CA ARG A 279 29.53 -37.44 -34.32
C ARG A 279 28.28 -36.88 -33.65
N PHE A 280 27.12 -37.01 -34.30
CA PHE A 280 25.83 -36.62 -33.74
C PHE A 280 25.54 -37.40 -32.46
N LEU A 281 25.62 -38.74 -32.49
CA LEU A 281 25.34 -39.58 -31.33
C LEU A 281 26.28 -39.30 -30.16
N LYS A 282 27.59 -39.18 -30.41
CA LYS A 282 28.56 -38.84 -29.36
C LYS A 282 28.24 -37.50 -28.70
N ARG A 283 27.95 -36.46 -29.51
CA ARG A 283 27.62 -35.14 -28.97
C ARG A 283 26.27 -35.11 -28.25
N PHE A 284 25.27 -35.81 -28.79
CA PHE A 284 23.96 -35.98 -28.16
C PHE A 284 24.10 -36.64 -26.78
N ILE A 285 24.83 -37.75 -26.68
CA ILE A 285 25.04 -38.47 -25.42
C ILE A 285 25.80 -37.60 -24.41
N GLU A 286 26.81 -36.85 -24.85
CA GLU A 286 27.57 -35.94 -23.99
C GLU A 286 26.66 -34.86 -23.38
N VAL A 287 25.92 -34.12 -24.22
CA VAL A 287 25.00 -33.05 -23.78
C VAL A 287 23.88 -33.64 -22.92
N PHE A 288 23.27 -34.74 -23.36
CA PHE A 288 22.21 -35.42 -22.61
C PHE A 288 22.71 -35.87 -21.23
N ARG A 289 23.90 -36.49 -21.15
CA ARG A 289 24.44 -37.00 -19.88
C ARG A 289 24.71 -35.88 -18.89
N GLU A 290 25.32 -34.79 -19.34
CA GLU A 290 25.63 -33.64 -18.49
C GLU A 290 24.36 -33.01 -17.91
N HIS A 291 23.38 -32.74 -18.77
CA HIS A 291 22.13 -32.09 -18.36
C HIS A 291 21.23 -33.04 -17.56
N SER A 292 21.04 -34.29 -18.00
CA SER A 292 20.17 -35.25 -17.29
C SER A 292 20.66 -35.56 -15.88
N PHE A 293 21.97 -35.73 -15.69
CA PHE A 293 22.56 -35.88 -14.36
C PHE A 293 22.35 -34.63 -13.50
N GLY A 294 22.62 -33.44 -14.05
CA GLY A 294 22.44 -32.18 -13.33
C GLY A 294 20.99 -31.96 -12.88
N ILE A 295 20.02 -32.25 -13.75
CA ILE A 295 18.60 -32.05 -13.46
C ILE A 295 18.13 -33.01 -12.36
N VAL A 296 18.42 -34.32 -12.48
CA VAL A 296 17.98 -35.32 -11.51
C VAL A 296 18.72 -35.17 -10.17
N SER A 297 19.99 -34.80 -10.18
CA SER A 297 20.75 -34.52 -8.96
C SER A 297 20.20 -33.29 -8.24
N MET A 298 20.00 -32.18 -8.95
CA MET A 298 19.45 -30.96 -8.36
C MET A 298 18.00 -31.13 -7.93
N SER A 299 17.18 -31.89 -8.65
CA SER A 299 15.78 -32.12 -8.28
C SER A 299 15.68 -32.89 -6.97
N LYS A 300 16.54 -33.89 -6.73
CA LYS A 300 16.64 -34.57 -5.43
C LYS A 300 17.06 -33.61 -4.32
N SER A 301 18.05 -32.76 -4.57
CA SER A 301 18.47 -31.74 -3.59
C SER A 301 17.34 -30.75 -3.30
N VAL A 302 16.57 -30.34 -4.31
CA VAL A 302 15.40 -29.46 -4.13
C VAL A 302 14.34 -30.16 -3.27
N ASP A 303 13.99 -31.40 -3.60
CA ASP A 303 12.97 -32.18 -2.89
C ASP A 303 13.31 -32.41 -1.40
N THR A 304 14.56 -32.79 -1.11
CA THR A 304 15.05 -32.90 0.27
C THR A 304 14.99 -31.58 1.05
N ASN A 305 15.29 -30.44 0.41
CA ASN A 305 15.19 -29.12 1.05
C ASN A 305 13.74 -28.65 1.25
N LEU A 306 12.80 -29.18 0.46
CA LEU A 306 11.38 -28.86 0.60
C LEU A 306 10.72 -29.64 1.74
N GLY A 307 11.43 -30.57 2.36
CA GLY A 307 10.92 -31.41 3.44
C GLY A 307 10.04 -32.54 2.92
N GLY A 308 10.28 -33.00 1.68
CA GLY A 308 9.62 -34.19 1.15
C GLY A 308 9.68 -35.29 2.19
N THR A 309 8.51 -35.73 2.64
CA THR A 309 8.40 -36.85 3.56
C THR A 309 9.15 -38.02 2.94
N GLY A 310 9.95 -38.72 3.74
CA GLY A 310 10.54 -39.97 3.31
C GLY A 310 9.45 -40.92 2.79
N PRO A 311 9.83 -42.04 2.16
CA PRO A 311 8.90 -43.02 1.56
C PRO A 311 7.84 -43.63 2.52
N ASP A 312 7.74 -43.18 3.77
CA ASP A 312 6.89 -43.72 4.83
C ASP A 312 5.51 -43.03 4.97
N SER A 313 5.21 -41.97 4.21
CA SER A 313 3.84 -41.44 4.11
C SER A 313 3.15 -41.91 2.83
N LEU A 314 3.07 -43.22 2.63
CA LEU A 314 2.19 -43.82 1.61
C LEU A 314 0.73 -43.63 2.06
N ASP A 315 0.20 -42.44 1.81
CA ASP A 315 -1.25 -42.25 1.77
C ASP A 315 -1.74 -43.00 0.52
N LEU A 316 -2.32 -44.19 0.72
CA LEU A 316 -2.64 -45.22 -0.29
C LEU A 316 -3.67 -44.79 -1.36
N LEU A 317 -4.03 -43.50 -1.40
CA LEU A 317 -5.06 -42.92 -2.26
C LEU A 317 -4.61 -41.70 -3.06
N HIS A 318 -3.33 -41.30 -3.05
CA HIS A 318 -2.87 -40.24 -3.94
C HIS A 318 -2.82 -40.70 -5.41
N PRO A 319 -3.47 -39.97 -6.35
CA PRO A 319 -3.49 -40.32 -7.76
C PRO A 319 -2.20 -39.82 -8.44
N LEU A 320 -1.56 -40.72 -9.18
CA LEU A 320 -0.36 -40.57 -10.01
C LEU A 320 0.99 -40.50 -9.25
N PRO A 321 2.00 -41.25 -9.73
CA PRO A 321 3.37 -41.16 -9.21
C PRO A 321 3.92 -39.75 -9.41
N SER A 322 4.63 -39.22 -8.41
CA SER A 322 5.17 -37.85 -8.42
C SER A 322 5.99 -37.61 -9.69
N ALA A 323 5.91 -36.40 -10.28
CA ALA A 323 6.62 -36.06 -11.52
C ALA A 323 8.13 -36.36 -11.44
N LEU A 324 8.71 -36.29 -10.23
CA LEU A 324 10.11 -36.65 -9.96
C LEU A 324 10.43 -38.13 -10.19
N SER A 325 9.47 -39.03 -9.90
CA SER A 325 9.67 -40.47 -10.08
C SER A 325 9.52 -40.93 -11.53
N THR A 326 8.70 -40.24 -12.32
CA THR A 326 8.47 -40.54 -13.74
C THR A 326 9.45 -39.83 -14.67
N PHE A 327 10.03 -38.70 -14.25
CA PHE A 327 10.93 -37.91 -15.08
C PHE A 327 12.19 -38.66 -15.55
N PRO A 328 12.91 -39.45 -14.72
CA PRO A 328 14.04 -40.25 -15.18
C PRO A 328 13.63 -41.27 -16.26
N ILE A 329 12.44 -41.86 -16.16
CA ILE A 329 11.91 -42.79 -17.17
C ILE A 329 11.71 -42.07 -18.52
N HIS A 330 11.16 -40.85 -18.48
CA HIS A 330 11.00 -40.03 -19.67
C HIS A 330 12.35 -39.67 -20.30
N LEU A 331 13.34 -39.27 -19.50
CA LEU A 331 14.71 -38.99 -19.96
C LEU A 331 15.34 -40.21 -20.64
N VAL A 332 15.18 -41.40 -20.05
CA VAL A 332 15.70 -42.65 -20.62
C VAL A 332 15.05 -42.92 -21.98
N ASN A 333 13.73 -42.79 -22.11
CA ASN A 333 13.06 -42.95 -23.40
C ASN A 333 13.57 -41.96 -24.46
N MET A 334 13.79 -40.69 -24.08
CA MET A 334 14.36 -39.66 -24.95
C MET A 334 15.77 -40.03 -25.47
N LEU A 335 16.58 -40.75 -24.69
CA LEU A 335 17.90 -41.23 -25.12
C LEU A 335 17.80 -42.50 -25.99
N LEU A 336 16.91 -43.43 -25.63
CA LEU A 336 16.79 -44.72 -26.32
C LEU A 336 16.24 -44.57 -27.75
N GLU A 337 15.38 -43.59 -28.02
CA GLU A 337 14.80 -43.36 -29.34
C GLU A 337 15.86 -42.96 -30.41
N PRO A 338 16.70 -41.93 -30.21
CA PRO A 338 17.81 -41.64 -31.12
C PRO A 338 18.78 -42.81 -31.27
N LEU A 339 19.07 -43.56 -30.20
CA LEU A 339 19.92 -44.74 -30.30
C LEU A 339 19.30 -45.81 -31.21
N ARG A 340 17.99 -46.09 -31.10
CA ARG A 340 17.31 -47.04 -31.99
C ARG A 340 17.36 -46.60 -33.47
N ILE A 341 17.23 -45.30 -33.74
CA ILE A 341 17.13 -44.76 -35.09
C ILE A 341 18.51 -44.69 -35.78
N TYR A 342 19.53 -44.19 -35.07
CA TYR A 342 20.82 -43.81 -35.67
C TYR A 342 21.94 -44.83 -35.44
N LEU A 343 21.92 -45.60 -34.35
CA LEU A 343 22.97 -46.59 -34.06
C LEU A 343 23.16 -47.64 -35.17
N PRO A 344 22.10 -48.15 -35.84
CA PRO A 344 22.26 -49.12 -36.92
C PRO A 344 23.04 -48.61 -38.15
N ALA A 345 23.08 -47.28 -38.37
CA ALA A 345 23.81 -46.68 -39.49
C ALA A 345 25.33 -46.58 -39.25
N VAL A 346 25.78 -46.79 -38.00
CA VAL A 346 27.20 -46.83 -37.63
C VAL A 346 27.74 -48.26 -37.82
N LYS A 347 28.44 -48.48 -38.94
CA LYS A 347 29.00 -49.80 -39.30
C LYS A 347 30.37 -50.10 -38.67
N ASP A 348 31.12 -49.07 -38.29
CA ASP A 348 32.42 -49.26 -37.64
C ASP A 348 32.24 -49.83 -36.22
N LYS A 349 32.89 -50.96 -35.97
CA LYS A 349 32.83 -51.67 -34.70
C LYS A 349 33.45 -50.84 -33.57
N VAL A 350 34.55 -50.13 -33.83
CA VAL A 350 35.25 -49.33 -32.81
C VAL A 350 34.40 -48.12 -32.41
N ALA A 351 33.84 -47.40 -33.39
CA ALA A 351 32.89 -46.33 -33.16
C ALA A 351 31.65 -46.80 -32.37
N ARG A 352 31.08 -47.96 -32.74
CA ARG A 352 29.92 -48.53 -32.05
C ARG A 352 30.22 -48.91 -30.60
N GLU A 353 31.34 -49.59 -30.33
CA GLU A 353 31.79 -49.92 -28.97
C GLU A 353 32.03 -48.65 -28.14
N SER A 354 32.60 -47.60 -28.75
CA SER A 354 32.80 -46.29 -28.11
C SER A 354 31.47 -45.63 -27.71
N ILE A 355 30.49 -45.57 -28.62
CA ILE A 355 29.16 -45.00 -28.34
C ILE A 355 28.47 -45.78 -27.22
N LEU A 356 28.43 -47.11 -27.31
CA LEU A 356 27.78 -47.95 -26.30
C LEU A 356 28.46 -47.81 -24.93
N THR A 357 29.78 -47.66 -24.90
CA THR A 357 30.53 -47.38 -23.67
C THR A 357 30.12 -46.03 -23.06
N GLN A 358 29.95 -44.98 -23.87
CA GLN A 358 29.44 -43.67 -23.39
C GLN A 358 28.01 -43.78 -22.85
N VAL A 359 27.15 -44.59 -23.48
CA VAL A 359 25.79 -44.84 -22.99
C VAL A 359 25.82 -45.61 -21.66
N LEU A 360 26.70 -46.60 -21.49
CA LEU A 360 26.89 -47.30 -20.22
C LEU A 360 27.40 -46.37 -19.11
N TYR A 361 28.31 -45.44 -19.42
CA TYR A 361 28.72 -44.40 -18.47
C TYR A 361 27.56 -43.44 -18.13
N CYS A 362 26.70 -43.13 -19.09
CA CYS A 362 25.47 -42.36 -18.84
C CYS A 362 24.50 -43.13 -17.93
N ALA A 363 24.27 -44.42 -18.22
CA ALA A 363 23.45 -45.31 -17.41
C ALA A 363 23.97 -45.45 -15.98
N GLY A 364 25.27 -45.64 -15.79
CA GLY A 364 25.88 -45.65 -14.46
C GLY A 364 25.76 -44.32 -13.73
N SER A 365 25.89 -43.19 -14.44
CA SER A 365 25.75 -41.85 -13.86
C SER A 365 24.33 -41.60 -13.34
N LEU A 366 23.30 -41.97 -14.10
CA LEU A 366 21.89 -41.90 -13.69
C LEU A 366 21.51 -43.01 -12.70
N GLY A 367 22.18 -44.17 -12.77
CA GLY A 367 22.02 -45.29 -11.84
C GLY A 367 22.43 -44.93 -10.41
N ARG A 368 23.45 -44.09 -10.23
CA ARG A 368 23.78 -43.48 -8.91
C ARG A 368 22.64 -42.65 -8.33
N LEU A 369 21.73 -42.18 -9.19
CA LEU A 369 20.53 -41.45 -8.82
C LEU A 369 19.28 -42.35 -8.83
N GLY A 370 19.43 -43.67 -8.92
CA GLY A 370 18.34 -44.65 -8.85
C GLY A 370 17.61 -44.92 -10.17
N ALA A 371 18.15 -44.46 -11.31
CA ALA A 371 17.57 -44.65 -12.63
C ALA A 371 18.55 -45.35 -13.59
N ASP A 372 18.97 -46.57 -13.24
CA ASP A 372 19.82 -47.38 -14.11
C ASP A 372 18.99 -48.00 -15.24
N PHE A 373 19.43 -47.75 -16.49
CA PHE A 373 18.80 -48.27 -17.70
C PHE A 373 19.75 -49.13 -18.53
N GLY A 374 20.91 -49.53 -17.99
CA GLY A 374 21.91 -50.32 -18.71
C GLY A 374 21.35 -51.63 -19.29
N MET A 375 20.37 -52.25 -18.61
CA MET A 375 19.66 -53.44 -19.09
C MET A 375 18.70 -53.16 -20.26
N LEU A 376 18.15 -51.95 -20.38
CA LEU A 376 17.23 -51.60 -21.46
C LEU A 376 17.93 -51.55 -22.82
N LEU A 377 19.26 -51.43 -22.85
CA LEU A 377 20.05 -51.51 -24.08
C LEU A 377 19.97 -52.89 -24.74
N ALA A 378 19.75 -53.97 -23.95
CA ALA A 378 19.53 -55.30 -24.50
C ALA A 378 18.24 -55.36 -25.35
N MET A 379 17.22 -54.56 -25.01
CA MET A 379 15.97 -54.48 -25.77
C MET A 379 16.09 -53.69 -27.08
N ILE A 380 17.19 -52.95 -27.29
CA ILE A 380 17.45 -52.21 -28.54
C ILE A 380 18.08 -53.12 -29.62
N GLY A 381 18.33 -54.40 -29.31
CA GLY A 381 18.86 -55.36 -30.29
C GLY A 381 20.37 -55.28 -30.47
N VAL A 382 21.10 -54.71 -29.50
CA VAL A 382 22.56 -54.68 -29.50
C VAL A 382 23.08 -56.05 -29.09
N THR A 383 23.37 -56.91 -30.07
CA THR A 383 23.86 -58.29 -29.84
C THR A 383 25.21 -58.35 -29.10
N GLU A 384 26.04 -57.32 -29.26
CA GLU A 384 27.36 -57.17 -28.60
C GLU A 384 27.27 -56.66 -27.14
N TRP A 385 26.06 -56.41 -26.63
CA TRP A 385 25.85 -55.79 -25.32
C TRP A 385 26.43 -56.62 -24.17
N VAL A 386 26.30 -57.95 -24.22
CA VAL A 386 26.72 -58.86 -23.14
C VAL A 386 28.23 -58.76 -22.88
N ASP A 387 29.04 -58.77 -23.94
CA ASP A 387 30.50 -58.73 -23.82
C ASP A 387 31.00 -57.34 -23.45
N LEU A 388 30.31 -56.30 -23.89
CA LEU A 388 30.62 -54.92 -23.54
C LEU A 388 30.30 -54.62 -22.07
N VAL A 389 29.16 -55.07 -21.56
CA VAL A 389 28.79 -54.91 -20.14
C VAL A 389 29.75 -55.66 -19.23
N LYS A 390 30.17 -56.88 -19.60
CA LYS A 390 31.22 -57.62 -18.88
C LYS A 390 32.53 -56.83 -18.84
N ARG A 391 33.00 -56.31 -19.98
CA ARG A 391 34.20 -55.46 -20.06
C ARG A 391 34.07 -54.19 -19.22
N HIS A 392 32.94 -53.48 -19.33
CA HIS A 392 32.68 -52.26 -18.58
C HIS A 392 32.63 -52.52 -17.06
N ARG A 393 32.00 -53.59 -16.60
CA ARG A 393 31.94 -53.98 -15.19
C ARG A 393 33.33 -54.28 -14.61
N LEU A 394 34.20 -54.95 -15.38
CA LEU A 394 35.58 -55.21 -14.98
C LEU A 394 36.41 -53.93 -14.90
N LEU A 395 36.22 -53.00 -15.85
CA LEU A 395 36.90 -51.69 -15.82
C LEU A 395 36.42 -50.81 -14.67
N ALA A 396 35.11 -50.78 -14.39
CA ALA A 396 34.55 -50.08 -13.25
C ALA A 396 35.08 -50.64 -11.92
N GLY A 397 35.09 -51.98 -11.75
CA GLY A 397 35.64 -52.62 -10.55
C GLY A 397 37.14 -52.38 -10.35
N ARG A 398 37.93 -52.30 -11.43
CA ARG A 398 39.35 -51.91 -11.35
C ARG A 398 39.54 -50.46 -10.93
N LEU A 399 38.72 -49.55 -11.43
CA LEU A 399 38.76 -48.13 -11.02
C LEU A 399 38.36 -47.96 -9.56
N GLU A 400 37.36 -48.70 -9.08
CA GLU A 400 36.96 -48.69 -7.67
C GLU A 400 38.04 -49.26 -6.74
N SER A 401 38.73 -50.33 -7.16
CA SER A 401 39.89 -50.86 -6.43
C SER A 401 41.02 -49.83 -6.33
N VAL A 402 41.37 -49.18 -7.45
CA VAL A 402 42.44 -48.16 -7.48
C VAL A 402 42.08 -46.93 -6.66
N ILE A 403 40.82 -46.53 -6.60
CA ILE A 403 40.37 -45.38 -5.80
C ILE A 403 40.23 -45.77 -4.31
N GLY A 404 39.90 -47.03 -4.01
CA GLY A 404 39.83 -47.58 -2.66
C GLY A 404 41.20 -47.69 -1.98
N ASP A 405 42.26 -47.93 -2.74
CA ASP A 405 43.64 -47.98 -2.25
C ASP A 405 44.21 -46.59 -1.85
N TYR A 406 43.49 -45.50 -2.12
CA TYR A 406 43.86 -44.11 -1.78
C TYR A 406 43.04 -43.49 -0.65
N ARG A 407 42.23 -44.27 0.08
CA ARG A 407 41.46 -43.79 1.26
C ARG A 407 42.12 -44.13 2.58
#